data_AF-A0A3C1Z711-F1
#
_entry.id   AF-A0A3C1Z711-F1
#
_cell.length_a   1.000
_cell.length_b   1.000
_cell.length_c   1.000
_cell.angle_alpha   90.00
_cell.angle_beta   90.00
_cell.angle_gamma   90.00
#
_symmetry.space_group_name_H-M   'P 1'
#
loop_
_entity.id
_entity.type
_entity.pdbx_description
1 polymer ?
#
loop_
_entity_poly.entity_id
_entity_poly.type
_entity_poly.pdbx_seq_one_letter_code
_entity_poly.pdbx_strand_id
1 'polypeptide(L)' 'MAENNAVYAIRHPDGSVTLYIDDEYAIDRGVDPAKLVRVEIPRELFASGSIQEIREYVAVYLENSHQGTA' A
#
# COMPACT_ATOMS: atom_id res chain seq x y z
N MET A 1 -21.33 4.70 -4.55
CA MET A 1 -20.29 5.48 -3.86
C MET A 1 -19.03 4.65 -3.97
N ALA A 2 -17.99 5.12 -4.66
CA ALA A 2 -16.81 4.31 -4.89
C ALA A 2 -16.16 4.03 -3.54
N GLU A 3 -16.29 2.79 -3.08
CA GLU A 3 -15.61 2.28 -1.91
C GLU A 3 -14.13 2.30 -2.28
N ASN A 4 -13.44 3.39 -1.96
CA ASN A 4 -12.02 3.54 -2.26
C ASN A 4 -11.27 2.67 -1.25
N ASN A 5 -11.26 1.37 -1.51
CA ASN A 5 -10.53 0.37 -0.74
C ASN A 5 -9.04 0.36 -1.11
N ALA A 6 -8.53 1.42 -1.73
CA ALA A 6 -7.12 1.54 -2.02
C ALA A 6 -6.38 2.15 -0.83
N VAL A 7 -5.23 1.58 -0.51
CA VAL A 7 -4.27 2.16 0.43
C VAL A 7 -3.02 2.55 -0.34
N TYR A 8 -2.36 3.60 0.10
CA TYR A 8 -1.07 3.97 -0.43
C TYR A 8 0.01 3.30 0.39
N ALA A 9 1.01 2.75 -0.27
CA ALA A 9 2.05 2.00 0.41
C ALA A 9 3.42 2.33 -0.16
N ILE A 10 4.43 2.31 0.73
CA ILE A 10 5.83 2.31 0.32
C ILE A 10 6.50 1.05 0.84
N ARG A 11 7.35 0.46 0.00
CA ARG A 11 8.30 -0.56 0.40
C ARG A 11 9.62 0.13 0.71
N HIS A 12 10.10 -0.08 1.93
CA HIS A 12 11.42 0.37 2.36
C HIS A 12 12.49 -0.63 1.93
N PRO A 13 13.75 -0.19 1.77
CA PRO A 13 14.85 -1.08 1.39
C PRO A 13 15.16 -2.16 2.44
N ASP A 14 14.70 -2.01 3.69
CA ASP A 14 14.81 -3.05 4.72
C ASP A 14 13.75 -4.16 4.59
N GLY A 15 12.80 -4.01 3.66
CA GLY A 15 11.69 -4.94 3.44
C GLY A 15 10.40 -4.56 4.17
N SER A 16 10.44 -3.59 5.09
CA SER A 16 9.26 -3.08 5.76
C SER A 16 8.32 -2.34 4.80
N VAL A 17 7.02 -2.40 5.08
CA VAL A 17 6.00 -1.61 4.38
C VAL A 17 5.33 -0.60 5.32
N THR A 18 5.18 0.62 4.82
CA THR A 18 4.40 1.67 5.49
C THR A 18 3.17 1.96 4.66
N LEU A 19 2.02 2.02 5.34
CA LEU A 19 0.71 2.30 4.76
C LEU A 19 0.32 3.75 5.06
N TYR A 20 -0.30 4.38 4.08
CA TYR A 20 -0.80 5.74 4.12
C TYR A 20 -2.25 5.74 3.62
N ILE A 21 -3.06 6.60 4.23
CA ILE A 21 -4.47 6.77 3.87
C ILE A 21 -4.64 7.44 2.50
N ASP A 22 -3.69 8.30 2.12
CA ASP A 22 -3.70 9.11 0.91
C ASP A 22 -2.28 9.55 0.53
N ASP A 23 -2.09 9.97 -0.73
CA ASP A 23 -0.81 10.48 -1.20
C ASP A 23 -0.44 11.82 -0.56
N GLU A 24 -1.39 12.73 -0.35
CA GLU A 24 -1.13 14.03 0.28
C GLU A 24 -0.57 13.84 1.69
N TYR A 25 -1.13 12.89 2.45
CA TYR A 25 -0.63 12.56 3.79
C TYR A 25 0.77 11.94 3.77
N ALA A 26 1.08 11.14 2.75
CA ALA A 26 2.43 10.59 2.59
C ALA A 26 3.44 11.69 2.22
N ILE A 27 3.08 12.58 1.30
CA ILE A 27 3.92 13.69 0.86
C ILE A 27 4.21 14.65 2.02
N ASP A 28 3.20 14.98 2.83
CA ASP A 28 3.37 15.81 4.04
C ASP A 28 4.36 15.17 5.04
N ARG A 29 4.40 13.83 5.10
CA ARG A 29 5.38 13.05 5.88
C ARG A 29 6.78 13.02 5.26
N GLY A 30 6.99 13.63 4.09
CA GLY A 30 8.25 13.62 3.35
C GLY A 30 8.47 12.37 2.50
N VAL A 31 7.41 11.64 2.16
CA VAL A 31 7.49 10.49 1.25
C VAL A 31 7.50 10.97 -0.19
N ASP A 32 8.42 10.43 -1.00
CA ASP A 32 8.42 10.67 -2.43
C ASP A 32 7.16 10.08 -3.08
N PRO A 33 6.31 10.88 -3.74
CA PRO A 33 5.11 10.37 -4.42
C PRO A 33 5.45 9.38 -5.54
N ALA A 34 6.65 9.50 -6.14
CA ALA A 34 7.16 8.56 -7.14
C ALA A 34 7.44 7.15 -6.58
N LYS A 35 7.64 7.01 -5.27
CA LYS A 35 7.81 5.71 -4.58
C LYS A 35 6.51 5.22 -3.97
N LEU A 36 5.47 6.05 -3.97
CA LEU A 36 4.17 5.74 -3.41
C LEU A 36 3.41 4.86 -4.41
N VAL A 37 3.01 3.68 -3.96
CA VAL A 37 2.25 2.74 -4.79
C VAL A 37 0.83 2.66 -4.24
N ARG A 38 -0.15 2.92 -5.11
CA ARG A 38 -1.55 2.69 -4.79
C ARG A 38 -1.84 1.20 -4.92
N VAL A 39 -2.27 0.58 -3.81
CA VAL A 39 -2.62 -0.83 -3.74
C VAL A 39 -4.10 -0.96 -3.46
N GLU A 40 -4.83 -1.64 -4.34
CA GLU A 40 -6.25 -1.91 -4.16
C GLU A 40 -6.42 -3.09 -3.18
N ILE A 41 -7.08 -2.84 -2.05
CA ILE A 41 -7.33 -3.86 -1.04
C ILE A 41 -8.67 -4.55 -1.33
N PRO A 42 -8.73 -5.89 -1.28
CA PRO A 42 -9.99 -6.61 -1.40
C PRO A 42 -10.99 -6.10 -0.36
N ARG A 43 -12.22 -5.83 -0.77
CA ARG A 43 -13.27 -5.30 0.11
C ARG A 43 -13.46 -6.14 1.38
N GLU A 44 -13.41 -7.46 1.24
CA GLU A 44 -13.50 -8.40 2.36
C GLU A 44 -12.34 -8.22 3.37
N LEU A 45 -11.11 -8.07 2.86
CA LEU A 45 -9.93 -7.83 3.69
C LEU A 45 -9.97 -6.46 4.38
N PHE A 46 -10.51 -5.45 3.71
CA PHE A 46 -10.66 -4.12 4.29
C PHE A 46 -11.79 -4.06 5.33
N ALA A 47 -12.89 -4.77 5.10
CA ALA A 47 -14.07 -4.74 5.96
C ALA A 47 -13.98 -5.67 7.16
N SER A 48 -13.27 -6.80 7.04
CA SER A 48 -13.21 -7.84 8.07
C SER A 48 -11.80 -8.35 8.36
N GLY A 49 -10.81 -7.99 7.54
CA GLY A 49 -9.42 -8.35 7.78
C GLY A 49 -8.75 -7.44 8.81
N SER A 50 -7.69 -7.97 9.40
CA SER A 50 -6.85 -7.25 10.35
C SER A 50 -5.87 -6.34 9.63
N ILE A 51 -5.41 -5.28 10.31
CA ILE A 51 -4.35 -4.41 9.78
C ILE A 51 -3.07 -5.19 9.43
N GLN A 52 -2.79 -6.28 10.15
CA GLN A 52 -1.67 -7.17 9.90
C GLN A 52 -1.81 -7.87 8.54
N GLU A 53 -2.99 -8.43 8.25
CA GLU A 53 -3.28 -9.11 6.98
C GLU A 53 -3.24 -8.14 5.79
N ILE A 54 -3.71 -6.90 5.99
CA ILE A 54 -3.59 -5.84 4.98
C ILE A 54 -2.11 -5.52 4.70
N ARG A 55 -1.27 -5.43 5.75
CA ARG A 55 0.18 -5.19 5.57
C ARG A 55 0.87 -6.34 4.84
N GLU A 56 0.51 -7.59 5.16
CA GLU A 56 1.04 -8.77 4.47
C GLU A 56 0.60 -8.80 3.00
N TYR A 57 -0.68 -8.55 2.72
CA TYR A 57 -1.19 -8.44 1.36
C TYR A 57 -0.44 -7.39 0.55
N VAL A 58 -0.25 -6.19 1.12
CA VAL A 58 0.48 -5.10 0.48
C VAL A 58 1.95 -5.45 0.28
N ALA A 59 2.61 -6.10 1.24
CA ALA A 59 4.00 -6.51 1.10
C ALA A 59 4.19 -7.49 -0.07
N VAL A 60 3.31 -8.49 -0.17
CA VAL A 60 3.29 -9.45 -1.29
C VAL A 60 2.97 -8.74 -2.62
N TYR A 61 2.02 -7.81 -2.62
CA TYR A 61 1.68 -7.03 -3.81
C TYR A 61 2.87 -6.20 -4.31
N LEU A 62 3.55 -5.48 -3.42
CA LEU A 62 4.72 -4.67 -3.76
C LEU A 62 5.93 -5.50 -4.18
N GLU A 63 6.06 -6.72 -3.67
CA GLU A 63 7.07 -7.68 -4.09
C GLU A 63 6.81 -8.18 -5.52
N ASN A 64 5.57 -8.56 -5.83
CA ASN A 64 5.19 -9.00 -7.17
C ASN A 64 5.20 -7.85 -8.19
N SER A 65 4.81 -6.64 -7.78
CA SER A 65 4.81 -5.46 -8.66
C SER A 65 6.23 -5.05 -9.06
N HIS A 66 7.22 -5.20 -8.16
CA HIS A 66 8.64 -5.02 -8.50
C HIS A 66 9.16 -6.03 -9.53
N GLN A 67 8.55 -7.21 -9.66
CA GLN A 67 8.91 -8.19 -10.69
C GLN A 67 8.27 -7.91 -12.05
N GLY A 68 7.30 -7.00 -12.13
CA GLY A 68 6.51 -6.72 -13.34
C GLY A 68 7.02 -5.60 -14.24
N THR A 69 8.16 -4.99 -13.94
CA THR A 69 8.80 -3.96 -14.79
C THR A 69 10.23 -4.37 -15.12
N ALA A 70 10.36 -5.30 -16.06
CA ALA A 70 11.62 -5.63 -16.73
C ALA A 70 11.49 -5.28 -18.22
#